data_AF-A0A1F8NDP5-F1
#
_entry.id   AF-A0A1F8NDP5-F1
#
_cell.length_a   1.000
_cell.length_b   1.000
_cell.length_c   1.000
_cell.angle_alpha   90.00
_cell.angle_beta   90.00
_cell.angle_gamma   90.00
#
_symmetry.space_group_name_H-M   'P 1'
#
loop_
_entity.id
_entity.type
_entity.pdbx_description
1 polymer ?
#
loop_
_entity_poly.entity_id
_entity_poly.type
_entity_poly.pdbx_seq_one_letter_code
_entity_poly.pdbx_strand_id
1 'polypeptide(L)' 'MKSELEFFDVKSRSKFKSVDWRIETREAKGKKRFFAVAKVPGAAHEAWRIVKEDFAKANA' A
#
# COMPACT_ATOMS: atom_id res chain seq x y z
N MET A 1 2.15 16.20 -1.07
CA MET A 1 1.54 15.84 0.24
C MET A 1 0.92 14.48 0.07
N LYS A 2 1.30 13.49 0.88
CA LYS A 2 0.74 12.13 0.77
C LYS A 2 -0.72 12.16 1.21
N SER A 3 -1.62 11.71 0.35
CA SER A 3 -3.05 11.64 0.66
C SER A 3 -3.37 10.44 1.56
N GLU A 4 -4.42 10.54 2.36
CA GLU A 4 -4.95 9.39 3.10
C GLU A 4 -5.37 8.29 2.13
N LEU A 5 -4.94 7.06 2.42
CA LEU A 5 -5.33 5.88 1.66
C LEU A 5 -6.09 4.89 2.53
N GLU A 6 -7.13 4.30 1.96
CA GLU A 6 -7.80 3.12 2.53
C GLU A 6 -7.03 1.85 2.13
N PHE A 7 -6.79 0.99 3.10
CA PHE A 7 -6.15 -0.32 2.98
C PHE A 7 -7.13 -1.41 3.43
N PHE A 8 -6.95 -2.62 2.90
CA PHE A 8 -7.68 -3.81 3.35
C PHE A 8 -6.69 -4.79 3.97
N ASP A 9 -6.86 -5.10 5.24
CA ASP A 9 -6.09 -6.15 5.91
C ASP A 9 -6.75 -7.50 5.65
N VAL A 10 -6.11 -8.32 4.82
CA VAL A 10 -6.59 -9.66 4.46
C VAL A 10 -6.68 -10.61 5.64
N LYS A 11 -5.90 -10.39 6.71
CA LYS A 11 -5.89 -11.26 7.89
C LYS A 11 -7.09 -11.01 8.79
N SER A 12 -7.35 -9.74 9.14
CA SER A 12 -8.55 -9.36 9.91
C SER A 12 -9.81 -9.19 9.06
N ARG A 13 -9.68 -9.20 7.73
CA ARG A 13 -10.74 -8.92 6.75
C ARG A 13 -11.42 -7.57 6.99
N SER A 14 -10.65 -6.59 7.45
CA SER A 14 -11.14 -5.25 7.80
C SER A 14 -10.46 -4.17 6.96
N LYS A 15 -11.14 -3.02 6.83
CA LYS A 15 -10.60 -1.83 6.18
C LYS A 15 -10.07 -0.87 7.23
N PHE A 16 -8.99 -0.17 6.91
CA PHE A 16 -8.48 0.93 7.70
C PHE A 16 -7.93 2.02 6.80
N LYS A 17 -7.83 3.24 7.32
CA LYS A 17 -7.21 4.36 6.61
C LYS A 17 -5.87 4.70 7.24
N SER A 18 -4.92 5.13 6.42
CA SER A 18 -3.63 5.61 6.88
C SER A 18 -3.12 6.75 6.00
N VAL A 19 -2.52 7.75 6.64
CA VAL A 19 -1.68 8.78 6.01
C VAL A 19 -0.20 8.38 6.02
N ASP A 20 0.18 7.44 6.89
CA ASP A 20 1.52 6.88 6.97
C ASP A 20 1.62 5.62 6.11
N TRP A 21 2.20 5.81 4.93
CA TRP A 21 2.46 4.75 3.97
C TRP A 21 3.65 5.09 3.07
N ARG A 22 4.23 4.05 2.48
CA ARG A 22 5.33 4.14 1.51
C ARG A 22 4.98 3.45 0.20
N ILE A 23 5.62 3.89 -0.88
CA ILE A 23 5.56 3.19 -2.16
C ILE A 23 6.62 2.10 -2.18
N GLU A 24 6.21 0.88 -2.51
CA GLU A 24 7.07 -0.27 -2.75
C GLU A 24 6.90 -0.74 -4.20
N THR A 25 8.01 -1.05 -4.87
CA THR A 25 7.99 -1.60 -6.22
C THR A 25 8.44 -3.05 -6.17
N ARG A 26 7.66 -3.94 -6.77
CA ARG A 26 8.03 -5.36 -6.91
C ARG A 26 7.89 -5.78 -8.37
N GLU A 27 8.82 -6.60 -8.81
CA GLU A 27 8.67 -7.31 -10.07
C GLU A 27 7.90 -8.60 -9.83
N ALA A 28 6.86 -8.85 -10.63
CA ALA A 28 6.08 -10.07 -10.59
C ALA A 28 5.77 -10.52 -12.01
N LYS A 29 6.19 -11.75 -12.36
CA LYS A 29 5.99 -12.34 -13.69
C LYS A 29 6.50 -11.42 -14.83
N GLY A 30 7.68 -10.82 -14.66
CA GLY A 30 8.30 -9.92 -15.64
C GLY A 30 7.64 -8.54 -15.76
N LYS A 31 6.71 -8.18 -14.86
CA LYS A 31 6.04 -6.86 -14.83
C LYS A 31 6.31 -6.15 -13.52
N LYS A 32 6.67 -4.87 -13.58
CA LYS A 32 6.74 -4.00 -12.40
C LYS A 32 5.33 -3.73 -11.88
N ARG A 33 5.15 -3.92 -10.58
CA ARG A 33 3.94 -3.58 -9.84
C ARG A 33 4.31 -2.62 -8.71
N PHE A 34 3.42 -1.68 -8.46
CA PHE A 34 3.59 -0.66 -7.44
C PHE A 34 2.57 -0.88 -6.35
N PHE A 35 3.00 -0.72 -5.10
CA PHE A 35 2.20 -0.93 -3.92
C PHE A 35 2.31 0.27 -2.99
N ALA A 36 1.19 0.75 -2.47
CA ALA A 36 1.21 1.50 -1.23
C ALA A 36 1.23 0.49 -0.07
N VAL A 37 2.11 0.72 0.89
CA VAL A 37 2.31 -0.18 2.04
C VAL A 37 2.18 0.60 3.33
N ALA A 38 1.27 0.15 4.20
CA ALA A 38 1.01 0.72 5.52
C ALA A 38 1.03 -0.37 6.59
N LYS A 39 1.46 0.01 7.80
CA LYS A 39 1.33 -0.86 8.99
C LYS A 39 -0.15 -0.99 9.36
N VAL A 40 -0.58 -2.21 9.67
CA VAL A 40 -1.94 -2.44 10.16
C VAL A 40 -2.00 -2.03 11.65
N PRO A 41 -2.96 -1.18 12.07
CA PRO A 41 -3.09 -0.78 13.46
C PRO A 41 -3.22 -1.98 14.40
N GLY A 42 -2.36 -2.05 15.41
CA GLY A 42 -2.39 -3.12 16.41
C GLY A 42 -1.88 -4.49 15.92
N ALA A 43 -1.27 -4.58 14.73
CA ALA A 43 -0.72 -5.83 14.22
C ALA A 43 0.76 -5.70 13.82
N ALA A 44 1.47 -6.83 13.83
CA ALA A 44 2.89 -6.90 13.44
C ALA A 44 3.12 -6.97 11.92
N HIS A 45 2.05 -6.95 11.11
CA HIS A 45 2.11 -7.07 9.65
C HIS A 45 1.66 -5.80 8.94
N GLU A 46 1.91 -5.77 7.63
CA GLU A 46 1.57 -4.66 6.74
C GLU A 46 0.43 -5.04 5.80
N ALA A 47 -0.32 -4.05 5.33
CA ALA A 47 -1.28 -4.18 4.23
C ALA A 47 -0.71 -3.56 2.96
N TRP A 48 -0.82 -4.31 1.86
CA TRP A 48 -0.25 -3.96 0.56
C TRP A 48 -1.36 -3.68 -0.44
N ARG A 49 -1.53 -2.40 -0.78
CA ARG A 49 -2.52 -1.94 -1.77
C ARG A 49 -1.84 -1.75 -3.12
N ILE A 50 -2.33 -2.43 -4.16
CA ILE A 50 -1.87 -2.19 -5.54
C ILE A 50 -2.25 -0.76 -5.95
N VAL A 51 -1.30 -0.04 -6.55
CA VAL A 51 -1.49 1.29 -7.13
C VAL A 51 -0.98 1.33 -8.57
N LYS A 52 -1.48 2.29 -9.36
CA LYS A 52 -0.99 2.51 -10.72
C LYS A 52 0.40 3.17 -10.70
N GLU A 53 1.13 3.02 -11.79
CA GLU A 53 2.46 3.63 -11.96
C GLU A 53 2.46 5.14 -11.77
N ASP A 54 1.49 5.86 -12.35
CA ASP A 54 1.40 7.31 -12.22
C ASP A 54 1.20 7.75 -10.76
N PHE A 55 0.36 7.01 -10.03
CA PHE A 55 0.15 7.25 -8.60
C PHE A 55 1.45 7.02 -7.82
N ALA A 56 2.14 5.93 -8.12
CA ALA A 56 3.42 5.61 -7.49
C ALA A 56 4.46 6.69 -7.76
N LYS A 57 4.65 7.11 -9.02
CA LYS A 57 5.59 8.18 -9.40
C LYS A 57 5.26 9.53 -8.76
N ALA A 58 3.98 9.87 -8.64
CA ALA A 58 3.56 11.11 -8.01
C ALA A 58 3.72 11.12 -6.48
N ASN A 59 3.92 9.96 -5.84
CA ASN A 59 3.96 9.82 -4.39
C ASN A 59 5.15 9.00 -3.85
N ALA A 60 6.13 8.68 -4.71
CA ALA A 60 7.34 7.95 -4.36
C ALA A 60 8.29 8.82 -3.51
#